data_AF-A0AA38CFF2-F1
#
_entry.id   AF-A0AA38CFF2-F1
#
_cell.length_a   1.000
_cell.length_b   1.000
_cell.length_c   1.000
_cell.angle_alpha   90.00
_cell.angle_beta   90.00
_cell.angle_gamma   90.00
#
_symmetry.space_group_name_H-M   'P 1'
#
loop_
_entity.id
_entity.type
_entity.pdbx_description
1 polymer ?
#
loop_
_entity_poly.entity_id
_entity_poly.type
_entity_poly.pdbx_seq_one_letter_code
_entity_poly.pdbx_strand_id
1 'polypeptide(L)'
;MKKRTQSFLSSSHDAISNSNISSAAKQMRTTSSAVECSNPLNSIINNNNNNNRRSSTAYAKTPKQDPRNFNDRNFQINAVRALNAYFQSHGFAVTIPLKGLPSGRDVKEIIIFLFRELDPDLPLGKLEDDVPFLFKQYGYPFQINKSALYAAGSPHSWPALLAALAWLVQLLRYEEKAEEEFVDQNFDYVAESYNHFLKGDDDAAEALDNDFLLQVEEERAIIMQKSADVETLVRELEAKVQGFKSGPPVLEALENDKSLLAKDVVKFHSIINNFSAKKEAMEKVLVEKKQELETKNLEIEKLSKENEVLKQQVDAQKINVRDYEKMSRELHSIEEDIRAAEAARHRQDEKAWELEVSASKKLKEIEGLVDTYHQEITRLKLGSQFEYKLNSRGVTTTEILGVDFKVTIRPGIISCTDDFERSSREKWEESIAVQQQLHDKVSEQEGKRKINASLVAKSKKLEARFNAIKKSMEEYVASKVEECEKLTREVEKNEHDMKPKDIEADEFIKKAKSELEERTSHYSEEIKHWSNELLRLIDTSAKRKEHVDSVIFNVKKAFNETVQEVNGIYGRIGRLKSKTMDLTPH
;
A
#
# COMPACT_ATOMS: atom_id res chain seq x y z
N MET A 1 8.83 3.33 7.11
CA MET A 1 7.94 2.21 6.71
C MET A 1 6.49 2.71 6.75
N LYS A 2 5.72 2.43 5.67
CA LYS A 2 4.26 2.65 5.46
C LYS A 2 3.78 4.12 5.47
N LYS A 3 3.60 4.81 4.32
CA LYS A 3 2.66 4.69 3.18
C LYS A 3 1.31 5.42 3.38
N ARG A 4 1.08 6.35 2.44
CA ARG A 4 -0.18 6.73 1.75
C ARG A 4 -1.22 7.53 2.58
N THR A 5 -1.90 8.55 2.06
CA THR A 5 -2.46 8.75 0.70
C THR A 5 -2.62 10.24 0.35
N GLN A 6 -2.29 10.60 -0.90
CA GLN A 6 -2.77 11.79 -1.61
C GLN A 6 -3.90 11.39 -2.59
N SER A 7 -4.75 12.38 -2.85
CA SER A 7 -5.73 12.60 -3.94
C SER A 7 -5.74 11.65 -5.15
N PHE A 8 -6.94 11.37 -5.67
CA PHE A 8 -7.40 11.72 -7.03
C PHE A 8 -8.82 11.15 -7.25
N LEU A 9 -9.77 12.02 -7.61
CA LEU A 9 -11.09 11.67 -8.13
C LEU A 9 -11.06 11.87 -9.64
N SER A 10 -11.45 10.83 -10.39
CA SER A 10 -11.77 10.90 -11.81
C SER A 10 -12.89 9.90 -12.14
N SER A 11 -14.01 10.47 -12.58
CA SER A 11 -14.82 10.10 -13.75
C SER A 11 -15.32 8.66 -13.94
N SER A 12 -16.66 8.52 -13.96
CA SER A 12 -17.46 7.85 -15.02
C SER A 12 -18.94 8.02 -14.64
N HIS A 13 -19.79 8.69 -15.44
CA HIS A 13 -20.38 8.36 -16.75
C HIS A 13 -21.79 7.77 -16.61
N ASP A 14 -22.66 8.24 -17.51
CA ASP A 14 -24.00 7.77 -17.90
C ASP A 14 -25.20 8.21 -17.04
N ALA A 15 -26.40 8.45 -17.55
CA ALA A 15 -26.94 8.90 -18.85
C ALA A 15 -28.46 8.72 -18.69
N ILE A 16 -29.28 9.78 -18.75
CA ILE A 16 -30.69 9.66 -19.17
C ILE A 16 -31.06 10.87 -20.03
N SER A 17 -31.54 10.55 -21.22
CA SER A 17 -31.94 11.42 -22.31
C SER A 17 -33.45 11.71 -22.32
N ASN A 18 -33.79 12.69 -23.16
CA ASN A 18 -35.07 13.00 -23.83
C ASN A 18 -35.96 14.06 -23.16
N SER A 19 -36.57 15.03 -23.86
CA SER A 19 -36.42 15.64 -25.20
C SER A 19 -37.58 16.65 -25.36
N ASN A 20 -37.33 17.81 -26.00
CA ASN A 20 -38.22 18.65 -26.85
C ASN A 20 -37.65 20.10 -26.81
N ILE A 21 -36.90 20.62 -27.81
CA ILE A 21 -37.25 21.04 -29.20
C ILE A 21 -38.39 22.10 -29.16
N SER A 22 -38.30 23.34 -29.67
CA SER A 22 -37.56 23.97 -30.79
C SER A 22 -37.37 25.48 -30.50
N SER A 23 -36.25 26.19 -30.77
CA SER A 23 -35.66 26.64 -32.05
C SER A 23 -35.72 28.18 -32.23
N ALA A 24 -34.56 28.82 -32.39
CA ALA A 24 -34.21 30.03 -33.19
C ALA A 24 -33.03 30.73 -32.48
N ALA A 25 -31.73 30.60 -32.83
CA ALA A 25 -31.01 30.99 -34.06
C ALA A 25 -31.37 32.41 -34.53
N LYS A 26 -30.45 33.37 -34.77
CA LYS A 26 -28.99 33.34 -34.94
C LYS A 26 -28.43 34.79 -34.99
N GLN A 27 -27.27 34.98 -34.35
CA GLN A 27 -26.09 35.80 -34.71
C GLN A 27 -26.12 37.32 -34.97
N MET A 28 -25.12 37.93 -34.32
CA MET A 28 -24.43 39.19 -34.59
C MET A 28 -23.66 39.20 -35.93
N ARG A 29 -23.50 40.38 -36.56
CA ARG A 29 -22.20 41.02 -36.89
C ARG A 29 -22.37 42.42 -37.54
N THR A 30 -21.73 43.41 -36.92
CA THR A 30 -20.88 44.52 -37.45
C THR A 30 -21.10 45.08 -38.87
N THR A 31 -21.26 46.41 -39.05
CA THR A 31 -20.21 47.41 -39.37
C THR A 31 -20.77 48.80 -39.78
N SER A 32 -20.11 49.86 -39.27
CA SER A 32 -19.76 51.18 -39.87
C SER A 32 -20.79 52.24 -40.34
N SER A 33 -20.66 53.42 -39.69
CA SER A 33 -20.45 54.78 -40.24
C SER A 33 -21.61 55.66 -40.79
N ALA A 34 -21.57 56.91 -40.29
CA ALA A 34 -22.03 58.21 -40.83
C ALA A 34 -23.55 58.41 -41.04
N VAL A 35 -24.23 59.22 -40.22
CA VAL A 35 -24.32 60.71 -40.23
C VAL A 35 -25.26 61.24 -41.31
N GLU A 36 -26.17 62.10 -40.84
CA GLU A 36 -26.96 63.15 -41.49
C GLU A 36 -28.46 62.95 -41.83
N CYS A 37 -29.20 63.85 -41.18
CA CYS A 37 -30.36 64.62 -41.62
C CYS A 37 -31.69 63.92 -41.88
N SER A 38 -32.51 63.99 -40.84
CA SER A 38 -33.96 63.85 -40.79
C SER A 38 -34.68 64.83 -41.73
N ASN A 39 -35.53 64.29 -42.60
CA ASN A 39 -36.89 64.79 -42.87
C ASN A 39 -37.66 63.69 -43.61
N PRO A 40 -38.78 63.16 -43.07
CA PRO A 40 -39.61 62.23 -43.82
C PRO A 40 -40.74 62.97 -44.54
N LEU A 41 -40.74 62.89 -45.86
CA LEU A 41 -41.95 62.89 -46.68
C LEU A 41 -42.25 61.43 -47.05
N ASN A 42 -43.47 61.00 -46.76
CA ASN A 42 -44.34 60.09 -47.51
C ASN A 42 -45.26 59.36 -46.51
N SER A 43 -46.58 59.56 -46.55
CA SER A 43 -47.55 59.19 -47.59
C SER A 43 -48.46 58.14 -46.98
N ILE A 44 -49.73 58.08 -47.38
CA ILE A 44 -50.50 56.87 -47.70
C ILE A 44 -51.93 57.37 -48.01
N ILE A 45 -52.36 57.39 -49.29
CA ILE A 45 -52.97 56.25 -50.04
C ILE A 45 -54.42 56.09 -49.56
N ASN A 46 -55.50 56.08 -50.35
CA ASN A 46 -55.83 55.62 -51.70
C ASN A 46 -57.30 56.09 -51.95
N ASN A 47 -57.97 56.06 -53.11
CA ASN A 47 -57.89 55.18 -54.26
C ASN A 47 -58.80 55.69 -55.40
N ASN A 48 -58.53 55.13 -56.59
CA ASN A 48 -59.48 54.73 -57.65
C ASN A 48 -59.85 55.69 -58.80
N ASN A 49 -59.31 55.27 -59.95
CA ASN A 49 -60.00 54.87 -61.18
C ASN A 49 -60.30 55.90 -62.28
N ASN A 50 -59.54 55.68 -63.35
CA ASN A 50 -60.00 55.37 -64.71
C ASN A 50 -60.22 56.49 -65.72
N ASN A 51 -59.55 56.23 -66.85
CA ASN A 51 -59.95 56.47 -68.23
C ASN A 51 -59.61 57.83 -68.86
N ASN A 52 -58.40 57.82 -69.40
CA ASN A 52 -58.01 58.51 -70.62
C ASN A 52 -58.99 58.18 -71.78
N ARG A 53 -59.75 59.17 -72.25
CA ARG A 53 -60.27 59.24 -73.63
C ARG A 53 -60.22 60.68 -74.11
N ARG A 54 -59.44 60.89 -75.18
CA ARG A 54 -59.52 62.07 -76.06
C ARG A 54 -60.92 62.20 -76.65
N SER A 55 -61.45 63.42 -76.68
CA SER A 55 -62.42 63.85 -77.69
C SER A 55 -62.35 65.37 -77.87
N SER A 56 -62.15 65.76 -79.12
CA SER A 56 -62.27 67.11 -79.66
C SER A 56 -63.73 67.57 -79.62
N THR A 57 -64.02 68.76 -79.07
CA THR A 57 -65.32 69.43 -79.32
C THR A 57 -65.20 70.95 -79.13
N ALA A 58 -65.78 71.65 -80.12
CA ALA A 58 -66.14 73.07 -80.27
C ALA A 58 -65.95 74.06 -79.11
N TYR A 59 -65.58 75.29 -79.50
CA TYR A 59 -65.80 76.53 -78.74
C TYR A 59 -67.27 76.64 -78.28
N ALA A 60 -67.53 76.22 -77.06
CA ALA A 60 -68.65 76.71 -76.26
C ALA A 60 -68.08 77.76 -75.30
N LYS A 61 -68.59 78.99 -75.34
CA LYS A 61 -68.39 79.95 -74.25
C LYS A 61 -69.04 79.36 -73.00
N THR A 62 -68.28 78.58 -72.23
CA THR A 62 -68.65 78.25 -70.86
C THR A 62 -68.69 79.57 -70.08
N PRO A 63 -69.76 79.88 -69.32
CA PRO A 63 -69.76 81.07 -68.48
C PRO A 63 -68.53 81.03 -67.57
N LYS A 64 -67.70 82.09 -67.60
CA LYS A 64 -66.53 82.21 -66.72
C LYS A 64 -67.03 82.04 -65.28
N GLN A 65 -66.67 80.93 -64.66
CA GLN A 65 -66.98 80.70 -63.25
C GLN A 65 -66.18 81.72 -62.44
N ASP A 66 -66.86 82.44 -61.54
CA ASP A 66 -66.19 83.38 -60.65
C ASP A 66 -65.19 82.60 -59.78
N PRO A 67 -63.87 82.90 -59.87
CA PRO A 67 -62.86 82.21 -59.08
C PRO A 67 -62.93 82.61 -57.60
N ARG A 68 -63.62 83.72 -57.27
CA ARG A 68 -63.86 84.12 -55.89
C ARG A 68 -64.90 83.15 -55.35
N ASN A 69 -64.51 82.30 -54.41
CA ASN A 69 -65.40 81.37 -53.72
C ASN A 69 -66.36 82.17 -52.83
N PHE A 70 -67.29 82.92 -53.41
CA PHE A 70 -68.14 83.89 -52.71
C PHE A 70 -69.13 83.22 -51.75
N ASN A 71 -69.34 81.90 -51.88
CA ASN A 71 -70.10 81.10 -50.92
C ASN A 71 -69.29 80.77 -49.65
N ASP A 72 -67.97 80.96 -49.64
CA ASP A 72 -67.14 80.79 -48.45
C ASP A 72 -67.47 81.87 -47.41
N ARG A 73 -67.66 81.42 -46.16
CA ARG A 73 -68.06 82.29 -45.07
C ARG A 73 -66.94 83.26 -44.68
N ASN A 74 -65.68 82.83 -44.77
CA ASN A 74 -64.55 83.70 -44.46
C ASN A 74 -64.39 84.80 -45.51
N PHE A 75 -64.53 84.47 -46.80
CA PHE A 75 -64.57 85.47 -47.87
C PHE A 75 -65.65 86.52 -47.62
N GLN A 76 -66.90 86.10 -47.32
CA GLN A 76 -67.99 87.04 -47.06
C GLN A 76 -67.70 87.95 -45.85
N ILE A 77 -67.18 87.39 -44.75
CA ILE A 77 -66.83 88.19 -43.56
C ILE A 77 -65.74 89.22 -43.90
N ASN A 78 -64.72 88.84 -44.65
CA ASN A 78 -63.65 89.75 -45.05
C ASN A 78 -64.13 90.83 -46.02
N ALA A 79 -64.98 90.47 -46.99
CA ALA A 79 -65.60 91.43 -47.91
C ALA A 79 -66.46 92.45 -47.14
N VAL A 80 -67.31 91.99 -46.21
CA VAL A 80 -68.11 92.88 -45.35
C VAL A 80 -67.23 93.83 -44.52
N ARG A 81 -66.13 93.33 -43.94
CA ARG A 81 -65.17 94.19 -43.22
C ARG A 81 -64.53 95.24 -44.14
N ALA A 82 -64.14 94.86 -45.35
CA ALA A 82 -63.53 95.77 -46.31
C ALA A 82 -64.50 96.88 -46.73
N LEU A 83 -65.75 96.54 -47.02
CA LEU A 83 -66.81 97.50 -47.30
C LEU A 83 -67.04 98.44 -46.12
N ASN A 84 -67.27 97.90 -44.91
CA ASN A 84 -67.52 98.72 -43.73
C ASN A 84 -66.34 99.64 -43.39
N ALA A 85 -65.11 99.20 -43.59
CA ALA A 85 -63.92 100.04 -43.40
C ALA A 85 -63.88 101.20 -44.41
N TYR A 86 -64.24 100.94 -45.67
CA TYR A 86 -64.34 101.99 -46.69
C TYR A 86 -65.48 102.98 -46.41
N PHE A 87 -66.64 102.49 -45.98
CA PHE A 87 -67.76 103.34 -45.58
C PHE A 87 -67.39 104.28 -44.42
N GLN A 88 -66.65 103.77 -43.44
CA GLN A 88 -66.19 104.58 -42.31
C GLN A 88 -65.19 105.66 -42.73
N SER A 89 -64.25 105.37 -43.64
CA SER A 89 -63.26 106.38 -44.08
C SER A 89 -63.90 107.51 -44.92
N HIS A 90 -65.01 107.23 -45.59
CA HIS A 90 -65.73 108.19 -46.45
C HIS A 90 -67.01 108.75 -45.81
N GLY A 91 -67.23 108.51 -44.52
CA GLY A 91 -68.36 109.08 -43.77
C GLY A 91 -69.75 108.54 -44.11
N PHE A 92 -69.85 107.34 -44.70
CA PHE A 92 -71.12 106.71 -45.05
C PHE A 92 -71.77 106.00 -43.85
N ALA A 93 -73.03 106.32 -43.54
CA ALA A 93 -73.68 105.93 -42.29
C ALA A 93 -74.16 104.46 -42.22
N VAL A 94 -74.38 103.81 -43.36
CA VAL A 94 -74.92 102.44 -43.40
C VAL A 94 -73.80 101.42 -43.12
N THR A 95 -74.05 100.49 -42.19
CA THR A 95 -73.12 99.41 -41.85
C THR A 95 -73.72 98.05 -42.15
N ILE A 96 -72.98 97.19 -42.85
CA ILE A 96 -73.40 95.83 -43.15
C ILE A 96 -73.11 94.92 -41.93
N PRO A 97 -74.09 94.15 -41.43
CA PRO A 97 -73.87 93.25 -40.30
C PRO A 97 -72.89 92.12 -40.66
N LEU A 98 -71.89 91.84 -39.79
CA LEU A 98 -70.94 90.74 -40.01
C LEU A 98 -71.59 89.36 -39.97
N LYS A 99 -72.67 89.21 -39.18
CA LYS A 99 -73.50 87.99 -39.09
C LYS A 99 -74.95 88.38 -39.39
N GLY A 100 -75.44 87.99 -40.56
CA GLY A 100 -76.77 88.35 -41.05
C GLY A 100 -76.73 88.81 -42.50
N LEU A 101 -77.89 89.17 -43.02
CA LEU A 101 -78.06 89.75 -44.35
C LEU A 101 -78.47 91.21 -44.19
N PRO A 102 -77.96 92.14 -45.03
CA PRO A 102 -78.42 93.53 -45.01
C PRO A 102 -79.85 93.63 -45.54
N SER A 103 -80.55 94.71 -45.18
CA SER A 103 -81.87 94.96 -45.78
C SER A 103 -81.73 95.37 -47.24
N GLY A 104 -82.73 95.06 -48.08
CA GLY A 104 -82.71 95.44 -49.49
C GLY A 104 -82.61 96.96 -49.70
N ARG A 105 -83.09 97.76 -48.74
CA ARG A 105 -82.93 99.22 -48.73
C ARG A 105 -81.47 99.61 -48.53
N ASP A 106 -80.83 99.07 -47.50
CA ASP A 106 -79.42 99.35 -47.18
C ASP A 106 -78.52 98.99 -48.37
N VAL A 107 -78.78 97.86 -49.04
CA VAL A 107 -78.01 97.45 -50.22
C VAL A 107 -78.17 98.44 -51.37
N LYS A 108 -79.37 99.00 -51.59
CA LYS A 108 -79.59 100.03 -52.61
C LYS A 108 -78.84 101.32 -52.26
N GLU A 109 -78.88 101.75 -51.00
CA GLU A 109 -78.15 102.93 -50.52
C GLU A 109 -76.63 102.74 -50.66
N ILE A 110 -76.11 101.55 -50.34
CA ILE A 110 -74.69 101.18 -50.54
C ILE A 110 -74.30 101.25 -52.02
N ILE A 111 -75.11 100.71 -52.92
CA ILE A 111 -74.83 100.74 -54.37
C ILE A 111 -74.77 102.19 -54.87
N ILE A 112 -75.75 103.02 -54.49
CA ILE A 112 -75.79 104.43 -54.89
C ILE A 112 -74.55 105.17 -54.39
N PHE A 113 -74.19 104.97 -53.12
CA PHE A 113 -73.01 105.59 -52.52
C PHE A 113 -71.74 105.25 -53.30
N LEU A 114 -71.46 103.97 -53.51
CA LEU A 114 -70.23 103.54 -54.18
C LEU A 114 -70.11 104.03 -55.63
N PHE A 115 -71.22 104.14 -56.36
CA PHE A 115 -71.16 104.68 -57.73
C PHE A 115 -70.99 106.20 -57.77
N ARG A 116 -71.46 106.93 -56.76
CA ARG A 116 -71.24 108.39 -56.66
C ARG A 116 -69.81 108.75 -56.28
N GLU A 117 -69.13 107.90 -55.53
CA GLU A 117 -67.70 108.08 -55.25
C GLU A 117 -66.86 107.91 -56.52
N LEU A 118 -67.31 107.09 -57.48
CA LEU A 118 -66.64 106.91 -58.78
C LEU A 118 -66.92 108.05 -59.76
N ASP A 119 -68.14 108.56 -59.76
CA ASP A 119 -68.56 109.64 -60.64
C ASP A 119 -69.65 110.48 -59.93
N PRO A 120 -69.30 111.68 -59.43
CA PRO A 120 -70.23 112.56 -58.74
C PRO A 120 -71.44 112.99 -59.57
N ASP A 121 -71.30 113.05 -60.90
CA ASP A 121 -72.32 113.54 -61.84
C ASP A 121 -73.14 112.41 -62.49
N LEU A 122 -72.96 111.16 -62.02
CA LEU A 122 -73.60 109.99 -62.62
C LEU A 122 -75.14 109.98 -62.46
N PRO A 123 -75.91 109.98 -63.57
CA PRO A 123 -77.36 109.91 -63.50
C PRO A 123 -77.83 108.48 -63.18
N LEU A 124 -78.18 108.22 -61.91
CA LEU A 124 -78.76 106.95 -61.47
C LEU A 124 -80.30 107.00 -61.53
N GLY A 125 -80.90 106.24 -62.46
CA GLY A 125 -82.34 106.09 -62.64
C GLY A 125 -82.89 104.85 -61.92
N LYS A 126 -83.21 103.79 -62.67
CA LYS A 126 -83.66 102.51 -62.10
C LYS A 126 -82.44 101.63 -61.86
N LEU A 127 -82.07 101.46 -60.59
CA LEU A 127 -80.93 100.65 -60.16
C LEU A 127 -80.89 99.25 -60.81
N GLU A 128 -82.05 98.60 -60.98
CA GLU A 128 -82.13 97.26 -61.56
C GLU A 128 -81.75 97.21 -63.06
N ASP A 129 -81.86 98.34 -63.76
CA ASP A 129 -81.46 98.50 -65.16
C ASP A 129 -80.04 99.08 -65.28
N ASP A 130 -79.70 100.05 -64.43
CA ASP A 130 -78.44 100.80 -64.51
C ASP A 130 -77.26 100.02 -63.93
N VAL A 131 -77.44 99.36 -62.78
CA VAL A 131 -76.32 98.70 -62.06
C VAL A 131 -75.65 97.60 -62.89
N PRO A 132 -76.36 96.68 -63.57
CA PRO A 132 -75.71 95.70 -64.43
C PRO A 132 -74.94 96.34 -65.60
N PHE A 133 -75.43 97.47 -66.13
CA PHE A 133 -74.76 98.21 -67.19
C PHE A 133 -73.50 98.90 -66.67
N LEU A 134 -73.58 99.60 -65.53
CA LEU A 134 -72.46 100.30 -64.91
C LEU A 134 -71.33 99.35 -64.54
N PHE A 135 -71.63 98.24 -63.85
CA PHE A 135 -70.60 97.24 -63.56
C PHE A 135 -69.91 96.73 -64.84
N LYS A 136 -70.65 96.53 -65.93
CA LYS A 136 -70.07 96.15 -67.22
C LYS A 136 -69.21 97.27 -67.83
N GLN A 137 -69.64 98.54 -67.73
CA GLN A 137 -68.91 99.70 -68.22
C GLN A 137 -67.57 99.88 -67.49
N TYR A 138 -67.55 99.71 -66.17
CA TYR A 138 -66.33 99.76 -65.36
C TYR A 138 -65.49 98.47 -65.44
N GLY A 139 -65.88 97.51 -66.30
CA GLY A 139 -65.07 96.32 -66.59
C GLY A 139 -65.24 95.15 -65.63
N TYR A 140 -66.32 95.10 -64.85
CA TYR A 140 -66.61 93.98 -63.97
C TYR A 140 -66.80 92.68 -64.78
N PRO A 141 -66.02 91.61 -64.50
CA PRO A 141 -65.94 90.45 -65.39
C PRO A 141 -67.10 89.45 -65.29
N PHE A 142 -68.03 89.63 -64.33
CA PHE A 142 -69.13 88.69 -64.08
C PHE A 142 -70.50 89.35 -64.26
N GLN A 143 -71.48 88.58 -64.73
CA GLN A 143 -72.81 89.13 -64.99
C GLN A 143 -73.60 89.33 -63.68
N ILE A 144 -74.11 90.55 -63.47
CA ILE A 144 -75.05 90.85 -62.40
C ILE A 144 -76.48 90.70 -62.94
N ASN A 145 -77.23 89.75 -62.39
CA ASN A 145 -78.60 89.49 -62.82
C ASN A 145 -79.57 90.50 -62.20
N LYS A 146 -80.52 91.02 -62.99
CA LYS A 146 -81.55 91.96 -62.50
C LYS A 146 -82.33 91.41 -61.30
N SER A 147 -82.61 90.10 -61.29
CA SER A 147 -83.28 89.42 -60.18
C SER A 147 -82.51 89.48 -58.85
N ALA A 148 -81.18 89.53 -58.89
CA ALA A 148 -80.35 89.67 -57.69
C ALA A 148 -80.49 91.07 -57.04
N LEU A 149 -80.84 92.08 -57.84
CA LEU A 149 -81.07 93.45 -57.40
C LEU A 149 -82.52 93.65 -56.89
N TYR A 150 -83.50 93.00 -57.51
CA TYR A 150 -84.87 92.98 -56.98
C TYR A 150 -84.97 92.32 -55.59
N ALA A 151 -84.22 91.24 -55.38
CA ALA A 151 -84.09 90.54 -54.09
C ALA A 151 -82.74 90.83 -53.43
N ALA A 152 -82.29 92.09 -53.45
CA ALA A 152 -81.05 92.51 -52.81
C ALA A 152 -81.08 92.18 -51.30
N GLY A 153 -80.05 91.52 -50.79
CA GLY A 153 -80.00 91.07 -49.39
C GLY A 153 -80.66 89.71 -49.11
N SER A 154 -81.08 88.95 -50.13
CA SER A 154 -81.52 87.56 -49.93
C SER A 154 -80.34 86.58 -49.78
N PRO A 155 -80.50 85.43 -49.10
CA PRO A 155 -79.42 84.46 -48.90
C PRO A 155 -78.75 83.97 -50.19
N HIS A 156 -79.48 83.94 -51.30
CA HIS A 156 -79.01 83.41 -52.58
C HIS A 156 -78.40 84.47 -53.51
N SER A 157 -78.82 85.74 -53.40
CA SER A 157 -78.32 86.84 -54.23
C SER A 157 -77.20 87.63 -53.57
N TRP A 158 -77.20 87.69 -52.23
CA TRP A 158 -76.26 88.52 -51.47
C TRP A 158 -74.79 88.13 -51.65
N PRO A 159 -74.39 86.85 -51.63
CA PRO A 159 -72.98 86.48 -51.77
C PRO A 159 -72.33 87.00 -53.06
N ALA A 160 -73.02 86.86 -54.19
CA ALA A 160 -72.53 87.33 -55.49
C ALA A 160 -72.53 88.87 -55.57
N LEU A 161 -73.57 89.52 -55.05
CA LEU A 161 -73.66 90.98 -55.03
C LEU A 161 -72.60 91.60 -54.11
N LEU A 162 -72.36 91.01 -52.93
CA LEU A 162 -71.28 91.42 -52.02
C LEU A 162 -69.91 91.32 -52.69
N ALA A 163 -69.65 90.27 -53.47
CA ALA A 163 -68.40 90.14 -54.22
C ALA A 163 -68.27 91.22 -55.31
N ALA A 164 -69.37 91.66 -55.93
CA ALA A 164 -69.38 92.79 -56.86
C ALA A 164 -69.07 94.11 -56.14
N LEU A 165 -69.73 94.38 -55.01
CA LEU A 165 -69.49 95.60 -54.22
C LEU A 165 -68.08 95.66 -53.66
N ALA A 166 -67.53 94.52 -53.21
CA ALA A 166 -66.16 94.44 -52.72
C ALA A 166 -65.13 94.70 -53.82
N TRP A 167 -65.43 94.30 -55.05
CA TRP A 167 -64.60 94.65 -56.20
C TRP A 167 -64.69 96.14 -56.52
N LEU A 168 -65.88 96.75 -56.42
CA LEU A 168 -66.05 98.18 -56.66
C LEU A 168 -65.25 99.03 -55.65
N VAL A 169 -65.25 98.64 -54.37
CA VAL A 169 -64.41 99.28 -53.34
C VAL A 169 -62.91 99.13 -53.62
N GLN A 170 -62.49 97.98 -54.19
CA GLN A 170 -61.08 97.81 -54.58
C GLN A 170 -60.70 98.72 -55.75
N LEU A 171 -61.61 98.98 -56.68
CA LEU A 171 -61.40 99.90 -57.78
C LEU A 171 -61.23 101.33 -57.27
N LEU A 172 -62.12 101.80 -56.40
CA LEU A 172 -62.05 103.14 -55.79
C LEU A 172 -60.72 103.37 -55.04
N ARG A 173 -60.30 102.40 -54.22
CA ARG A 173 -59.00 102.47 -53.51
C ARG A 173 -57.79 102.46 -54.43
N TYR A 174 -57.91 101.94 -55.63
CA TYR A 174 -56.82 101.98 -56.61
C TYR A 174 -56.73 103.36 -57.25
N GLU A 175 -57.87 103.95 -57.59
CA GLU A 175 -57.96 105.32 -58.12
C GLU A 175 -57.35 106.35 -57.15
N GLU A 176 -57.72 106.29 -55.87
CA GLU A 176 -57.13 107.14 -54.81
C GLU A 176 -55.60 107.10 -54.78
N LYS A 177 -55.00 105.92 -54.96
CA LYS A 177 -53.54 105.76 -54.94
C LYS A 177 -52.86 106.21 -56.24
N ALA A 178 -53.55 106.06 -57.36
CA ALA A 178 -53.01 106.46 -58.65
C ALA A 178 -52.86 107.98 -58.75
N GLU A 179 -53.75 108.74 -58.10
CA GLU A 179 -53.63 110.20 -58.03
C GLU A 179 -52.42 110.67 -57.20
N GLU A 180 -52.09 109.98 -56.10
CA GLU A 180 -50.93 110.35 -55.26
C GLU A 180 -49.57 110.15 -55.96
N GLU A 181 -49.45 109.16 -56.85
CA GLU A 181 -48.18 108.87 -57.55
C GLU A 181 -47.94 109.74 -58.80
N PHE A 182 -48.94 110.49 -59.27
CA PHE A 182 -48.90 111.19 -60.58
C PHE A 182 -48.62 112.70 -60.51
N VAL A 183 -48.19 113.24 -59.37
CA VAL A 183 -47.84 114.66 -59.24
C VAL A 183 -46.42 114.90 -59.78
N ASP A 184 -46.31 115.06 -61.09
CA ASP A 184 -45.08 115.53 -61.75
C ASP A 184 -45.03 117.05 -61.69
N GLN A 185 -44.18 117.62 -60.83
CA GLN A 185 -43.99 119.07 -60.69
C GLN A 185 -43.62 119.76 -62.02
N ASN A 186 -43.05 119.00 -62.97
CA ASN A 186 -42.73 119.50 -64.30
C ASN A 186 -44.01 119.74 -65.15
N PHE A 187 -45.09 119.00 -64.88
CA PHE A 187 -46.38 119.20 -65.55
C PHE A 187 -47.04 120.51 -65.12
N ASP A 188 -46.97 120.87 -63.83
CA ASP A 188 -47.53 122.10 -63.31
C ASP A 188 -46.84 123.34 -63.90
N TYR A 189 -45.50 123.34 -63.96
CA TYR A 189 -44.73 124.39 -64.63
C TYR A 189 -45.09 124.52 -66.11
N VAL A 190 -45.20 123.41 -66.84
CA VAL A 190 -45.59 123.42 -68.27
C VAL A 190 -47.03 123.93 -68.46
N ALA A 191 -47.94 123.56 -67.56
CA ALA A 191 -49.34 124.00 -67.62
C ALA A 191 -49.47 125.50 -67.33
N GLU A 192 -48.77 126.02 -66.33
CA GLU A 192 -48.78 127.45 -65.98
C GLU A 192 -48.07 128.30 -67.04
N SER A 193 -46.88 127.90 -67.51
CA SER A 193 -46.18 128.58 -68.60
C SER A 193 -47.00 128.63 -69.88
N TYR A 194 -47.68 127.54 -70.24
CA TYR A 194 -48.60 127.52 -71.38
C TYR A 194 -49.80 128.46 -71.18
N ASN A 195 -50.32 128.57 -69.96
CA ASN A 195 -51.38 129.55 -69.64
C ASN A 195 -50.89 131.00 -69.77
N HIS A 196 -49.67 131.32 -69.36
CA HIS A 196 -49.07 132.65 -69.56
C HIS A 196 -48.87 132.96 -71.06
N PHE A 197 -48.39 131.97 -71.83
CA PHE A 197 -48.28 132.06 -73.29
C PHE A 197 -49.63 132.35 -73.98
N LEU A 198 -50.70 131.63 -73.60
CA LEU A 198 -52.04 131.86 -74.17
C LEU A 198 -52.61 133.25 -73.85
N LYS A 199 -52.16 133.87 -72.75
CA LYS A 199 -52.54 135.24 -72.35
C LYS A 199 -51.63 136.32 -72.96
N GLY A 200 -50.48 135.94 -73.53
CA GLY A 200 -49.47 136.86 -74.05
C GLY A 200 -48.73 137.65 -72.96
N ASP A 201 -48.62 137.07 -71.76
CA ASP A 201 -48.00 137.70 -70.58
C ASP A 201 -46.55 137.18 -70.43
N ASP A 202 -45.65 137.75 -71.23
CA ASP A 202 -44.25 137.32 -71.29
C ASP A 202 -43.48 137.61 -69.99
N ASP A 203 -43.81 138.69 -69.27
CA ASP A 203 -43.17 139.05 -68.00
C ASP A 203 -43.48 138.01 -66.90
N ALA A 204 -44.72 137.52 -66.85
CA ALA A 204 -45.11 136.49 -65.89
C ALA A 204 -44.50 135.12 -66.24
N ALA A 205 -44.31 134.81 -67.53
CA ALA A 205 -43.62 133.61 -67.95
C ALA A 205 -42.13 133.63 -67.52
N GLU A 206 -41.44 134.76 -67.69
CA GLU A 206 -40.04 134.89 -67.26
C GLU A 206 -39.89 134.82 -65.73
N ALA A 207 -40.85 135.34 -64.97
CA ALA A 207 -40.85 135.18 -63.51
C ALA A 207 -41.01 133.71 -63.09
N LEU A 208 -41.94 132.99 -63.74
CA LEU A 208 -42.17 131.56 -63.50
C LEU A 208 -40.95 130.70 -63.87
N ASP A 209 -40.26 131.02 -64.97
CA ASP A 209 -39.02 130.37 -65.39
C ASP A 209 -37.92 130.52 -64.34
N ASN A 210 -37.75 131.73 -63.79
CA ASN A 210 -36.76 131.99 -62.75
C ASN A 210 -37.08 131.24 -61.45
N ASP A 211 -38.35 131.22 -61.03
CA ASP A 211 -38.78 130.50 -59.83
C ASP A 211 -38.59 128.98 -59.99
N PHE A 212 -38.93 128.43 -61.16
CA PHE A 212 -38.70 127.01 -61.47
C PHE A 212 -37.21 126.67 -61.49
N LEU A 213 -36.37 127.52 -62.09
CA LEU A 213 -34.92 127.33 -62.09
C LEU A 213 -34.32 127.36 -60.67
N LEU A 214 -34.83 128.24 -59.80
CA LEU A 214 -34.41 128.29 -58.40
C LEU A 214 -34.77 126.99 -57.66
N GLN A 215 -36.00 126.49 -57.84
CA GLN A 215 -36.43 125.22 -57.26
C GLN A 215 -35.55 124.06 -57.73
N VAL A 216 -35.29 123.97 -59.04
CA VAL A 216 -34.43 122.92 -59.62
C VAL A 216 -33.00 122.99 -59.07
N GLU A 217 -32.44 124.19 -58.90
CA GLU A 217 -31.08 124.33 -58.36
C GLU A 217 -31.02 123.99 -56.85
N GLU A 218 -32.05 124.33 -56.07
CA GLU A 218 -32.18 123.90 -54.68
C GLU A 218 -32.28 122.36 -54.56
N GLU A 219 -33.12 121.73 -55.38
CA GLU A 219 -33.24 120.28 -55.41
C GLU A 219 -31.94 119.60 -55.84
N ARG A 220 -31.27 120.15 -56.86
CA ARG A 220 -29.96 119.70 -57.31
C ARG A 220 -28.94 119.78 -56.18
N ALA A 221 -28.94 120.85 -55.39
CA ALA A 221 -28.05 120.99 -54.23
C ALA A 221 -28.33 119.93 -53.16
N ILE A 222 -29.61 119.66 -52.87
CA ILE A 222 -30.03 118.62 -51.91
C ILE A 222 -29.60 117.22 -52.40
N ILE A 223 -29.83 116.91 -53.68
CA ILE A 223 -29.45 115.62 -54.27
C ILE A 223 -27.94 115.46 -54.27
N MET A 224 -27.19 116.51 -54.59
CA MET A 224 -25.73 116.50 -54.59
C MET A 224 -25.17 116.25 -53.18
N GLN A 225 -25.76 116.88 -52.15
CA GLN A 225 -25.40 116.62 -50.75
C GLN A 225 -25.69 115.16 -50.36
N LYS A 226 -26.88 114.65 -50.68
CA LYS A 226 -27.24 113.24 -50.42
C LYS A 226 -26.29 112.27 -51.14
N SER A 227 -25.88 112.57 -52.37
CA SER A 227 -24.91 111.76 -53.12
C SER A 227 -23.56 111.74 -52.41
N ALA A 228 -23.07 112.90 -51.95
CA ALA A 228 -21.82 112.98 -51.20
C ALA A 228 -21.88 112.18 -49.88
N ASP A 229 -23.00 112.27 -49.15
CA ASP A 229 -23.21 111.51 -47.91
C ASP A 229 -23.18 109.99 -48.20
N VAL A 230 -23.85 109.55 -49.27
CA VAL A 230 -23.83 108.13 -49.69
C VAL A 230 -22.42 107.69 -50.08
N GLU A 231 -21.68 108.50 -50.84
CA GLU A 231 -20.30 108.18 -51.23
C GLU A 231 -19.37 108.05 -50.02
N THR A 232 -19.51 108.91 -49.01
CA THR A 232 -18.73 108.80 -47.77
C THR A 232 -19.06 107.51 -47.02
N LEU A 233 -20.35 107.16 -46.91
CA LEU A 233 -20.79 105.93 -46.26
C LEU A 233 -20.26 104.67 -46.99
N VAL A 234 -20.29 104.67 -48.32
CA VAL A 234 -19.73 103.57 -49.13
C VAL A 234 -18.24 103.44 -48.84
N ARG A 235 -17.49 104.54 -48.83
CA ARG A 235 -16.05 104.52 -48.54
C ARG A 235 -15.74 103.98 -47.14
N GLU A 236 -16.54 104.34 -46.13
CA GLU A 236 -16.41 103.78 -44.78
C GLU A 236 -16.72 102.28 -44.72
N LEU A 237 -17.76 101.84 -45.41
CA LEU A 237 -18.14 100.43 -45.47
C LEU A 237 -17.09 99.60 -46.20
N GLU A 238 -16.55 100.12 -47.32
CA GLU A 238 -15.45 99.49 -48.04
C GLU A 238 -14.18 99.39 -47.18
N ALA A 239 -13.85 100.42 -46.41
CA ALA A 239 -12.74 100.39 -45.46
C ALA A 239 -12.96 99.34 -44.35
N LYS A 240 -14.18 99.24 -43.80
CA LYS A 240 -14.55 98.18 -42.83
C LYS A 240 -14.43 96.79 -43.46
N VAL A 241 -14.91 96.61 -44.69
CA VAL A 241 -14.82 95.33 -45.43
C VAL A 241 -13.37 94.97 -45.73
N GLN A 242 -12.53 95.93 -46.15
CA GLN A 242 -11.11 95.68 -46.34
C GLN A 242 -10.39 95.36 -45.02
N GLY A 243 -10.75 96.01 -43.92
CA GLY A 243 -10.26 95.66 -42.57
C GLY A 243 -10.63 94.24 -42.15
N PHE A 244 -11.84 93.76 -42.49
CA PHE A 244 -12.22 92.37 -42.26
C PHE A 244 -11.50 91.39 -43.21
N LYS A 245 -11.24 91.77 -44.47
CA LYS A 245 -10.54 90.91 -45.45
C LYS A 245 -9.02 90.85 -45.25
N SER A 246 -8.40 91.91 -44.73
CA SER A 246 -6.97 91.98 -44.42
C SER A 246 -6.61 91.42 -43.04
N GLY A 247 -7.57 90.81 -42.33
CA GLY A 247 -7.31 90.05 -41.10
C GLY A 247 -7.31 88.52 -41.28
N PRO A 248 -6.21 87.88 -41.74
CA PRO A 248 -6.02 86.43 -41.66
C PRO A 248 -5.39 85.79 -40.39
N PRO A 249 -5.07 86.43 -39.25
CA PRO A 249 -4.51 85.69 -38.08
C PRO A 249 -5.50 85.34 -36.96
N VAL A 250 -6.67 86.00 -36.89
CA VAL A 250 -7.58 85.87 -35.73
C VAL A 250 -8.46 84.63 -35.84
N LEU A 251 -8.98 84.30 -37.02
CA LEU A 251 -9.84 83.13 -37.20
C LEU A 251 -9.07 81.83 -36.96
N GLU A 252 -7.86 81.71 -37.54
CA GLU A 252 -7.00 80.53 -37.36
C GLU A 252 -6.49 80.41 -35.91
N ALA A 253 -6.13 81.53 -35.27
CA ALA A 253 -5.83 81.54 -33.84
C ALA A 253 -7.04 81.10 -33.00
N LEU A 254 -8.23 81.59 -33.31
CA LEU A 254 -9.46 81.24 -32.59
C LEU A 254 -9.89 79.78 -32.81
N GLU A 255 -9.64 79.22 -34.00
CA GLU A 255 -9.87 77.81 -34.31
C GLU A 255 -8.87 76.91 -33.57
N ASN A 256 -7.61 77.33 -33.49
CA ASN A 256 -6.58 76.66 -32.67
C ASN A 256 -6.92 76.73 -31.17
N ASP A 257 -7.36 77.88 -30.67
CA ASP A 257 -7.80 78.05 -29.28
C ASP A 257 -9.03 77.19 -28.99
N LYS A 258 -10.02 77.15 -29.90
CA LYS A 258 -11.19 76.27 -29.80
C LYS A 258 -10.78 74.80 -29.75
N SER A 259 -9.81 74.39 -30.58
CA SER A 259 -9.26 73.02 -30.58
C SER A 259 -8.53 72.69 -29.27
N LEU A 260 -7.75 73.63 -28.72
CA LEU A 260 -7.05 73.47 -27.46
C LEU A 260 -8.03 73.37 -26.29
N LEU A 261 -9.01 74.28 -26.23
CA LEU A 261 -10.10 74.27 -25.25
C LEU A 261 -10.90 72.96 -25.35
N ALA A 262 -11.21 72.47 -26.55
CA ALA A 262 -11.91 71.20 -26.73
C ALA A 262 -11.09 70.02 -26.17
N LYS A 263 -9.77 69.99 -26.39
CA LYS A 263 -8.88 68.97 -25.80
C LYS A 263 -8.87 69.07 -24.27
N ASP A 264 -8.83 70.28 -23.73
CA ASP A 264 -8.84 70.48 -22.27
C ASP A 264 -10.18 70.10 -21.65
N VAL A 265 -11.31 70.37 -22.32
CA VAL A 265 -12.63 69.86 -21.92
C VAL A 265 -12.62 68.33 -21.83
N VAL A 266 -12.05 67.63 -22.82
CA VAL A 266 -11.94 66.16 -22.78
C VAL A 266 -11.04 65.70 -21.62
N LYS A 267 -9.91 66.38 -21.36
CA LYS A 267 -9.05 66.08 -20.21
C LYS A 267 -9.79 66.27 -18.88
N PHE A 268 -10.53 67.38 -18.72
CA PHE A 268 -11.30 67.63 -17.51
C PHE A 268 -12.41 66.60 -17.32
N HIS A 269 -13.12 66.20 -18.37
CA HIS A 269 -14.08 65.10 -18.28
C HIS A 269 -13.41 63.78 -17.85
N SER A 270 -12.23 63.46 -18.39
CA SER A 270 -11.48 62.28 -17.95
C SER A 270 -11.08 62.36 -16.47
N ILE A 271 -10.65 63.53 -15.99
CA ILE A 271 -10.30 63.77 -14.59
C ILE A 271 -11.52 63.66 -13.69
N ILE A 272 -12.64 64.27 -14.07
CA ILE A 272 -13.93 64.20 -13.35
C ILE A 272 -14.40 62.76 -13.28
N ASN A 273 -14.31 61.98 -14.37
CA ASN A 273 -14.67 60.56 -14.38
C ASN A 273 -13.76 59.75 -13.44
N ASN A 274 -12.46 60.03 -13.42
CA ASN A 274 -11.54 59.37 -12.49
C ASN A 274 -11.85 59.71 -11.02
N PHE A 275 -12.17 60.98 -10.72
CA PHE A 275 -12.51 61.39 -9.36
C PHE A 275 -13.89 60.91 -8.92
N SER A 276 -14.88 60.89 -9.80
CA SER A 276 -16.20 60.31 -9.50
C SER A 276 -16.10 58.82 -9.24
N ALA A 277 -15.35 58.06 -10.05
CA ALA A 277 -15.09 56.65 -9.78
C ALA A 277 -14.37 56.42 -8.44
N LYS A 278 -13.37 57.24 -8.11
CA LYS A 278 -12.70 57.18 -6.79
C LYS A 278 -13.66 57.52 -5.64
N LYS A 279 -14.53 58.52 -5.84
CA LYS A 279 -15.54 58.91 -4.85
C LYS A 279 -16.52 57.76 -4.60
N GLU A 280 -17.07 57.15 -5.65
CA GLU A 280 -17.97 56.00 -5.54
C GLU A 280 -17.30 54.81 -4.84
N ALA A 281 -16.04 54.51 -5.20
CA ALA A 281 -15.27 53.45 -4.54
C ALA A 281 -15.06 53.74 -3.04
N MET A 282 -14.74 54.98 -2.69
CA MET A 282 -14.55 55.39 -1.29
C MET A 282 -15.87 55.40 -0.51
N GLU A 283 -16.97 55.82 -1.14
CA GLU A 283 -18.32 55.76 -0.56
C GLU A 283 -18.73 54.30 -0.27
N LYS A 284 -18.43 53.38 -1.19
CA LYS A 284 -18.66 51.94 -0.97
C LYS A 284 -17.87 51.42 0.23
N VAL A 285 -16.57 51.73 0.31
CA VAL A 285 -15.72 51.34 1.46
C VAL A 285 -16.24 51.95 2.76
N LEU A 286 -16.71 53.20 2.73
CA LEU A 286 -17.28 53.87 3.90
C LEU A 286 -18.58 53.20 4.37
N VAL A 287 -19.44 52.76 3.45
CA VAL A 287 -20.64 51.98 3.78
C VAL A 287 -20.27 50.64 4.39
N GLU A 288 -19.33 49.90 3.79
CA GLU A 288 -18.84 48.62 4.32
C GLU A 288 -18.26 48.79 5.74
N LYS A 289 -17.44 49.82 5.96
CA LYS A 289 -16.86 50.11 7.28
C LYS A 289 -17.89 50.54 8.31
N LYS A 290 -18.93 51.28 7.92
CA LYS A 290 -20.06 51.60 8.80
C LYS A 290 -20.83 50.35 9.21
N GLN A 291 -21.08 49.44 8.28
CA GLN A 291 -21.73 48.16 8.58
C GLN A 291 -20.88 47.30 9.53
N GLU A 292 -19.57 47.19 9.27
CA GLU A 292 -18.64 46.47 10.15
C GLU A 292 -18.63 47.08 11.57
N LEU A 293 -18.56 48.40 11.67
CA LEU A 293 -18.60 49.11 12.94
C LEU A 293 -19.92 48.85 13.70
N GLU A 294 -21.05 48.84 13.00
CA GLU A 294 -22.35 48.51 13.59
C GLU A 294 -22.38 47.07 14.13
N THR A 295 -21.87 46.09 13.37
CA THR A 295 -21.79 44.71 13.85
C THR A 295 -20.90 44.58 15.08
N LYS A 296 -19.80 45.32 15.13
CA LYS A 296 -18.88 45.33 16.27
C LYS A 296 -19.49 46.02 17.49
N ASN A 297 -20.24 47.09 17.30
CA ASN A 297 -20.98 47.73 18.39
C ASN A 297 -22.03 46.79 19.00
N LEU A 298 -22.77 46.05 18.17
CA LEU A 298 -23.72 45.04 18.65
C LEU A 298 -23.02 43.91 19.41
N GLU A 299 -21.85 43.46 18.94
CA GLU A 299 -21.02 42.48 19.63
C GLU A 299 -20.54 43.00 21.00
N ILE A 300 -20.06 44.24 21.06
CA ILE A 300 -19.66 44.90 22.31
C ILE A 300 -20.85 45.00 23.27
N GLU A 301 -22.03 45.39 22.79
CA GLU A 301 -23.22 45.49 23.62
C GLU A 301 -23.62 44.12 24.19
N LYS A 302 -23.55 43.07 23.37
CA LYS A 302 -23.82 41.69 23.79
C LYS A 302 -22.79 41.23 24.84
N LEU A 303 -21.51 41.41 24.58
CA LEU A 303 -20.43 41.06 25.52
C LEU A 303 -20.52 41.86 26.82
N SER A 304 -20.91 43.14 26.76
CA SER A 304 -21.14 43.97 27.94
C SER A 304 -22.28 43.42 28.79
N LYS A 305 -23.40 43.04 28.16
CA LYS A 305 -24.54 42.39 28.84
C LYS A 305 -24.11 41.05 29.46
N GLU A 306 -23.36 40.22 28.74
CA GLU A 306 -22.85 38.95 29.26
C GLU A 306 -21.89 39.17 30.44
N ASN A 307 -21.00 40.16 30.36
CA ASN A 307 -20.07 40.51 31.43
C ASN A 307 -20.81 41.03 32.67
N GLU A 308 -21.86 41.82 32.49
CA GLU A 308 -22.72 42.28 33.58
C GLU A 308 -23.45 41.11 34.25
N VAL A 309 -23.97 40.16 33.47
CA VAL A 309 -24.57 38.92 34.00
C VAL A 309 -23.53 38.10 34.77
N LEU A 310 -22.32 37.94 34.22
CA LEU A 310 -21.24 37.21 34.90
C LEU A 310 -20.81 37.91 36.19
N LYS A 311 -20.72 39.24 36.21
CA LYS A 311 -20.45 40.02 37.42
C LYS A 311 -21.53 39.81 38.47
N GLN A 312 -22.81 39.90 38.08
CA GLN A 312 -23.92 39.62 39.00
C GLN A 312 -23.88 38.18 39.53
N GLN A 313 -23.48 37.21 38.70
CA GLN A 313 -23.27 35.83 39.14
C GLN A 313 -22.09 35.69 40.10
N VAL A 314 -20.98 36.38 39.87
CA VAL A 314 -19.82 36.41 40.77
C VAL A 314 -20.16 37.10 42.09
N ASP A 315 -20.86 38.24 42.05
CA ASP A 315 -21.30 38.96 43.26
C ASP A 315 -22.34 38.16 44.06
N ALA A 316 -23.17 37.36 43.38
CA ALA A 316 -24.12 36.44 44.01
C ALA A 316 -23.44 35.19 44.61
N GLN A 317 -22.24 34.83 44.16
CA GLN A 317 -21.47 33.76 44.77
C GLN A 317 -20.95 34.21 46.16
N LYS A 318 -21.12 33.35 47.17
CA LYS A 318 -20.70 33.63 48.55
C LYS A 318 -19.18 33.58 48.76
N ILE A 319 -18.40 33.36 47.70
CA ILE A 319 -16.94 33.19 47.74
C ILE A 319 -16.33 34.43 47.12
N ASN A 320 -15.67 35.24 47.94
CA ASN A 320 -15.01 36.48 47.49
C ASN A 320 -13.65 36.16 46.84
N VAL A 321 -13.06 37.08 46.06
CA VAL A 321 -11.70 36.95 45.47
C VAL A 321 -10.66 36.56 46.53
N ARG A 322 -10.81 37.06 47.77
CA ARG A 322 -9.96 36.68 48.90
C ARG A 322 -10.11 35.21 49.30
N ASP A 323 -11.32 34.65 49.19
CA ASP A 323 -11.58 33.23 49.47
C ASP A 323 -11.04 32.36 48.34
N TYR A 324 -11.12 32.81 47.09
CA TYR A 324 -10.44 32.17 45.96
C TYR A 324 -8.92 32.15 46.13
N GLU A 325 -8.29 33.26 46.53
CA GLU A 325 -6.85 33.32 46.82
C GLU A 325 -6.45 32.45 48.02
N LYS A 326 -7.32 32.34 49.03
CA LYS A 326 -7.12 31.43 50.16
C LYS A 326 -7.18 29.96 49.70
N MET A 327 -8.21 29.62 48.93
CA MET A 327 -8.39 28.29 48.34
C MET A 327 -7.25 27.94 47.37
N SER A 328 -6.75 28.90 46.59
CA SER A 328 -5.62 28.69 45.68
C SER A 328 -4.31 28.43 46.44
N ARG A 329 -4.10 29.10 47.59
CA ARG A 329 -2.96 28.82 48.47
C ARG A 329 -3.08 27.47 49.17
N GLU A 330 -4.29 27.12 49.63
CA GLU A 330 -4.57 25.80 50.20
C GLU A 330 -4.38 24.69 49.16
N LEU A 331 -4.84 24.88 47.92
CA LEU A 331 -4.59 23.98 46.80
C LEU A 331 -3.09 23.82 46.50
N HIS A 332 -2.35 24.93 46.48
CA HIS A 332 -0.90 24.87 46.26
C HIS A 332 -0.19 24.10 47.39
N SER A 333 -0.58 24.33 48.65
CA SER A 333 -0.07 23.58 49.80
C SER A 333 -0.40 22.09 49.71
N ILE A 334 -1.64 21.75 49.33
CA ILE A 334 -2.05 20.35 49.14
C ILE A 334 -1.27 19.71 48.00
N GLU A 335 -0.99 20.44 46.92
CA GLU A 335 -0.20 19.94 45.80
C GLU A 335 1.27 19.73 46.18
N GLU A 336 1.83 20.56 47.06
CA GLU A 336 3.15 20.31 47.67
C GLU A 336 3.13 19.08 48.59
N ASP A 337 2.09 18.93 49.42
CA ASP A 337 1.92 17.76 50.29
C ASP A 337 1.75 16.47 49.48
N ILE A 338 1.00 16.49 48.37
CA ILE A 338 0.87 15.37 47.43
C ILE A 338 2.23 15.03 46.83
N ARG A 339 2.97 16.03 46.32
CA ARG A 339 4.32 15.79 45.78
C ARG A 339 5.26 15.19 46.83
N ALA A 340 5.19 15.66 48.07
CA ALA A 340 5.97 15.11 49.17
C ALA A 340 5.56 13.66 49.51
N ALA A 341 4.26 13.37 49.53
CA ALA A 341 3.72 12.03 49.77
C ALA A 341 4.07 11.05 48.64
N GLU A 342 4.02 11.49 47.38
CA GLU A 342 4.45 10.72 46.22
C GLU A 342 5.95 10.41 46.28
N ALA A 343 6.78 11.40 46.61
CA ALA A 343 8.23 11.19 46.80
C ALA A 343 8.50 10.22 47.96
N ALA A 344 7.76 10.31 49.07
CA ALA A 344 7.85 9.38 50.18
C ALA A 344 7.41 7.97 49.78
N ARG A 345 6.34 7.82 48.98
CA ARG A 345 5.90 6.54 48.42
C ARG A 345 6.98 5.93 47.55
N HIS A 346 7.54 6.69 46.61
CA HIS A 346 8.62 6.22 45.74
C HIS A 346 9.83 5.71 46.54
N ARG A 347 10.23 6.40 47.62
CA ARG A 347 11.29 5.92 48.51
C ARG A 347 10.93 4.61 49.23
N GLN A 348 9.66 4.42 49.60
CA GLN A 348 9.20 3.17 50.21
C GLN A 348 9.11 2.04 49.18
N ASP A 349 8.70 2.34 47.95
CA ASP A 349 8.66 1.39 46.84
C ASP A 349 10.08 0.93 46.48
N GLU A 350 11.06 1.83 46.43
CA GLU A 350 12.48 1.49 46.25
C GLU A 350 12.97 0.56 47.36
N LYS A 351 12.67 0.88 48.63
CA LYS A 351 13.02 -0.01 49.77
C LYS A 351 12.31 -1.36 49.70
N ALA A 352 11.03 -1.38 49.34
CA ALA A 352 10.27 -2.61 49.18
C ALA A 352 10.85 -3.47 48.06
N TRP A 353 11.23 -2.87 46.94
CA TRP A 353 11.89 -3.54 45.84
C TRP A 353 13.26 -4.10 46.25
N GLU A 354 14.08 -3.34 46.96
CA GLU A 354 15.36 -3.81 47.50
C GLU A 354 15.16 -5.01 48.45
N LEU A 355 14.16 -4.94 49.33
CA LEU A 355 13.79 -6.03 50.23
C LEU A 355 13.28 -7.25 49.45
N GLU A 356 12.50 -7.08 48.40
CA GLU A 356 12.01 -8.16 47.54
C GLU A 356 13.15 -8.84 46.77
N VAL A 357 14.10 -8.05 46.26
CA VAL A 357 15.33 -8.58 45.63
C VAL A 357 16.15 -9.37 46.64
N SER A 358 16.30 -8.86 47.87
CA SER A 358 17.02 -9.55 48.95
C SER A 358 16.32 -10.84 49.36
N ALA A 359 15.00 -10.81 49.56
CA ALA A 359 14.17 -11.98 49.87
C ALA A 359 14.24 -13.03 48.76
N SER A 360 14.18 -12.60 47.48
CA SER A 360 14.33 -13.48 46.32
C SER A 360 15.71 -14.15 46.27
N LYS A 361 16.79 -13.43 46.60
CA LYS A 361 18.13 -14.02 46.72
C LYS A 361 18.17 -15.07 47.83
N LYS A 362 17.60 -14.77 49.00
CA LYS A 362 17.51 -15.73 50.11
C LYS A 362 16.65 -16.94 49.80
N LEU A 363 15.56 -16.76 49.05
CA LEU A 363 14.74 -17.86 48.58
C LEU A 363 15.51 -18.77 47.63
N LYS A 364 16.29 -18.21 46.69
CA LYS A 364 17.19 -19.01 45.83
C LYS A 364 18.26 -19.76 46.61
N GLU A 365 18.83 -19.16 47.65
CA GLU A 365 19.76 -19.86 48.55
C GLU A 365 19.07 -21.05 49.25
N ILE A 366 17.82 -20.87 49.70
CA ILE A 366 17.02 -21.94 50.32
C ILE A 366 16.66 -23.02 49.29
N GLU A 367 16.27 -22.67 48.07
CA GLU A 367 16.05 -23.62 46.97
C GLU A 367 17.29 -24.49 46.73
N GLY A 368 18.48 -23.88 46.67
CA GLY A 368 19.73 -24.64 46.53
C GLY A 368 20.01 -25.58 47.73
N LEU A 369 19.67 -25.17 48.95
CA LEU A 369 19.80 -26.04 50.13
C LEU A 369 18.76 -27.18 50.12
N VAL A 370 17.55 -26.92 49.65
CA VAL A 370 16.52 -27.95 49.49
C VAL A 370 16.91 -28.95 48.41
N ASP A 371 17.45 -28.50 47.28
CA ASP A 371 17.96 -29.37 46.23
C ASP A 371 19.07 -30.30 46.73
N THR A 372 20.03 -29.76 47.49
CA THR A 372 21.10 -30.60 48.10
C THR A 372 20.53 -31.59 49.12
N TYR A 373 19.55 -31.19 49.92
CA TYR A 373 18.85 -32.09 50.84
C TYR A 373 18.05 -33.18 50.11
N HIS A 374 17.31 -32.85 49.04
CA HIS A 374 16.58 -33.82 48.22
C HIS A 374 17.53 -34.79 47.51
N GLN A 375 18.69 -34.32 47.06
CA GLN A 375 19.75 -35.18 46.52
C GLN A 375 20.24 -36.19 47.57
N GLU A 376 20.43 -35.75 48.82
CA GLU A 376 20.81 -36.62 49.93
C GLU A 376 19.71 -37.63 50.32
N ILE A 377 18.44 -37.22 50.34
CA ILE A 377 17.29 -38.14 50.50
C ILE A 377 17.31 -39.22 49.42
N THR A 378 17.48 -38.80 48.16
CA THR A 378 17.50 -39.71 47.00
C THR A 378 18.68 -40.68 47.11
N ARG A 379 19.86 -40.19 47.51
CA ARG A 379 21.06 -41.01 47.76
C ARG A 379 20.81 -42.06 48.84
N LEU A 380 20.11 -41.68 49.91
CA LEU A 380 19.76 -42.55 51.03
C LEU A 380 18.53 -43.44 50.77
N LYS A 381 17.87 -43.29 49.61
CA LYS A 381 16.62 -43.98 49.23
C LYS A 381 15.49 -43.82 50.25
N LEU A 382 15.48 -42.71 50.97
CA LEU A 382 14.36 -42.34 51.84
C LEU A 382 13.21 -41.88 50.91
N GLY A 383 12.01 -42.41 51.09
CA GLY A 383 10.90 -42.15 50.16
C GLY A 383 10.46 -40.68 50.13
N SER A 384 9.65 -40.31 49.13
CA SER A 384 9.21 -38.94 48.85
C SER A 384 8.42 -38.23 49.96
N GLN A 385 8.14 -38.91 51.07
CA GLN A 385 7.53 -38.32 52.28
C GLN A 385 8.43 -37.32 53.01
N PHE A 386 9.74 -37.28 52.71
CA PHE A 386 10.70 -36.37 53.36
C PHE A 386 11.06 -35.14 52.51
N GLU A 387 10.49 -35.00 51.30
CA GLU A 387 10.80 -33.89 50.41
C GLU A 387 10.14 -32.59 50.88
N TYR A 388 10.94 -31.53 51.12
CA TYR A 388 10.42 -30.16 51.25
C TYR A 388 9.71 -29.71 49.96
N LYS A 389 8.58 -29.02 50.11
CA LYS A 389 7.86 -28.36 48.99
C LYS A 389 7.85 -26.87 49.25
N LEU A 390 8.77 -26.15 48.61
CA LEU A 390 8.92 -24.72 48.83
C LEU A 390 7.71 -23.93 48.32
N ASN A 391 7.20 -23.03 49.17
CA ASN A 391 6.17 -22.07 48.82
C ASN A 391 6.70 -20.65 48.98
N SER A 392 6.86 -19.96 47.86
CA SER A 392 7.41 -18.60 47.79
C SER A 392 6.52 -17.51 48.40
N ARG A 393 5.30 -17.84 48.82
CA ARG A 393 4.35 -16.92 49.46
C ARG A 393 4.09 -17.20 50.94
N GLY A 394 4.81 -18.15 51.56
CA GLY A 394 4.65 -18.45 52.98
C GLY A 394 5.14 -17.30 53.86
N VAL A 395 4.39 -16.98 54.92
CA VAL A 395 4.78 -15.94 55.90
C VAL A 395 5.52 -16.58 57.08
N THR A 396 5.24 -17.85 57.36
CA THR A 396 5.86 -18.62 58.45
C THR A 396 6.85 -19.64 57.90
N THR A 397 7.91 -19.96 58.64
CA THR A 397 8.93 -20.96 58.25
C THR A 397 8.36 -22.32 57.87
N THR A 398 7.25 -22.73 58.49
CA THR A 398 6.49 -23.95 58.19
C THR A 398 5.74 -23.88 56.86
N GLU A 399 5.24 -22.70 56.48
CA GLU A 399 4.55 -22.48 55.21
C GLU A 399 5.55 -22.37 54.05
N ILE A 400 6.70 -21.72 54.27
CA ILE A 400 7.76 -21.56 53.26
C ILE A 400 8.35 -22.91 52.87
N LEU A 401 8.57 -23.81 53.85
CA LEU A 401 9.17 -25.13 53.62
C LEU A 401 8.13 -26.22 53.29
N GLY A 402 6.83 -25.91 53.43
CA GLY A 402 5.69 -26.81 53.14
C GLY A 402 5.52 -27.99 54.10
N VAL A 403 6.53 -28.29 54.92
CA VAL A 403 6.56 -29.39 55.90
C VAL A 403 7.31 -28.91 57.14
N ASP A 404 6.79 -29.19 58.33
CA ASP A 404 7.46 -28.85 59.59
C ASP A 404 8.64 -29.79 59.85
N PHE A 405 9.86 -29.22 59.87
CA PHE A 405 11.09 -29.93 60.17
C PHE A 405 11.05 -30.64 61.54
N LYS A 406 10.46 -30.02 62.57
CA LYS A 406 10.48 -30.56 63.93
C LYS A 406 9.47 -31.68 64.16
N VAL A 407 8.32 -31.62 63.48
CA VAL A 407 7.20 -32.53 63.72
C VAL A 407 7.17 -33.69 62.73
N THR A 408 7.55 -33.47 61.47
CA THR A 408 7.39 -34.49 60.42
C THR A 408 8.73 -35.07 59.99
N ILE A 409 9.67 -34.21 59.58
CA ILE A 409 10.94 -34.67 58.99
C ILE A 409 11.88 -35.22 60.06
N ARG A 410 12.14 -34.49 61.15
CA ARG A 410 13.07 -34.92 62.21
C ARG A 410 12.60 -36.22 62.88
N PRO A 411 11.33 -36.38 63.30
CA PRO A 411 10.89 -37.64 63.90
C PRO A 411 10.87 -38.79 62.90
N GLY A 412 10.54 -38.55 61.63
CA GLY A 412 10.56 -39.60 60.61
C GLY A 412 11.98 -40.02 60.20
N ILE A 413 12.95 -39.10 60.13
CA ILE A 413 14.37 -39.45 59.96
C ILE A 413 14.89 -40.20 61.18
N ILE A 414 14.53 -39.79 62.40
CA ILE A 414 14.87 -40.52 63.63
C ILE A 414 14.27 -41.93 63.58
N SER A 415 13.00 -42.08 63.19
CA SER A 415 12.38 -43.41 63.02
C SER A 415 13.09 -44.25 61.97
N CYS A 416 13.44 -43.69 60.80
CA CYS A 416 14.21 -44.42 59.80
C CYS A 416 15.62 -44.78 60.29
N THR A 417 16.23 -43.91 61.11
CA THR A 417 17.53 -44.17 61.76
C THR A 417 17.39 -45.29 62.79
N ASP A 418 16.36 -45.24 63.64
CA ASP A 418 16.07 -46.27 64.63
C ASP A 418 15.71 -47.61 63.98
N ASP A 419 14.98 -47.60 62.86
CA ASP A 419 14.66 -48.79 62.08
C ASP A 419 15.91 -49.36 61.39
N PHE A 420 16.78 -48.50 60.85
CA PHE A 420 18.07 -48.92 60.30
C PHE A 420 19.00 -49.46 61.39
N GLU A 421 19.08 -48.80 62.55
CA GLU A 421 19.85 -49.26 63.69
C GLU A 421 19.29 -50.55 64.27
N ARG A 422 17.96 -50.72 64.29
CA ARG A 422 17.30 -51.97 64.71
C ARG A 422 17.61 -53.08 63.71
N SER A 423 17.44 -52.85 62.41
CA SER A 423 17.78 -53.84 61.38
C SER A 423 19.28 -54.14 61.34
N SER A 424 20.13 -53.15 61.57
CA SER A 424 21.57 -53.32 61.70
C SER A 424 21.93 -54.10 62.96
N ARG A 425 21.30 -53.82 64.11
CA ARG A 425 21.43 -54.60 65.35
C ARG A 425 20.95 -56.03 65.17
N GLU A 426 19.79 -56.25 64.57
CA GLU A 426 19.26 -57.58 64.22
C GLU A 426 20.25 -58.34 63.33
N LYS A 427 20.78 -57.70 62.27
CA LYS A 427 21.82 -58.32 61.42
C LYS A 427 23.14 -58.53 62.14
N TRP A 428 23.51 -57.65 63.07
CA TRP A 428 24.67 -57.82 63.92
C TRP A 428 24.48 -58.98 64.91
N GLU A 429 23.29 -59.12 65.50
CA GLU A 429 22.91 -60.22 66.37
C GLU A 429 22.84 -61.53 65.59
N GLU A 430 22.28 -61.53 64.38
CA GLU A 430 22.36 -62.65 63.44
C GLU A 430 23.80 -62.99 63.08
N SER A 431 24.65 -61.98 62.80
CA SER A 431 26.07 -62.18 62.52
C SER A 431 26.81 -62.74 63.72
N ILE A 432 26.52 -62.27 64.94
CA ILE A 432 27.08 -62.80 66.18
C ILE A 432 26.59 -64.23 66.40
N ALA A 433 25.31 -64.52 66.16
CA ALA A 433 24.75 -65.86 66.26
C ALA A 433 25.39 -66.82 65.24
N VAL A 434 25.58 -66.38 64.00
CA VAL A 434 26.30 -67.15 62.96
C VAL A 434 27.76 -67.33 63.33
N GLN A 435 28.41 -66.31 63.91
CA GLN A 435 29.79 -66.38 64.36
C GLN A 435 29.95 -67.32 65.58
N GLN A 436 28.96 -67.36 66.48
CA GLN A 436 28.86 -68.32 67.58
C GLN A 436 28.67 -69.74 67.04
N GLN A 437 27.75 -69.93 66.09
CA GLN A 437 27.55 -71.23 65.41
C GLN A 437 28.81 -71.68 64.66
N LEU A 438 29.53 -70.76 64.01
CA LEU A 438 30.81 -71.03 63.37
C LEU A 438 31.85 -71.46 64.41
N HIS A 439 31.96 -70.72 65.52
CA HIS A 439 32.87 -71.07 66.62
C HIS A 439 32.58 -72.46 67.20
N ASP A 440 31.30 -72.78 67.45
CA ASP A 440 30.88 -74.09 67.95
C ASP A 440 31.20 -75.20 66.93
N LYS A 441 30.98 -74.95 65.64
CA LYS A 441 31.35 -75.89 64.57
C LYS A 441 32.86 -76.06 64.42
N VAL A 442 33.65 -75.00 64.61
CA VAL A 442 35.12 -75.05 64.63
C VAL A 442 35.60 -75.86 65.83
N SER A 443 35.03 -75.66 67.01
CA SER A 443 35.33 -76.46 68.21
C SER A 443 34.97 -77.93 68.00
N GLU A 444 33.81 -78.24 67.41
CA GLU A 444 33.42 -79.60 67.02
C GLU A 444 34.42 -80.20 66.02
N GLN A 445 34.86 -79.43 65.02
CA GLN A 445 35.86 -79.83 64.03
C GLN A 445 37.24 -80.06 64.67
N GLU A 446 37.63 -79.25 65.66
CA GLU A 446 38.88 -79.39 66.38
C GLU A 446 38.88 -80.62 67.30
N GLY A 447 37.73 -80.92 67.94
CA GLY A 447 37.48 -82.18 68.63
C GLY A 447 37.62 -83.39 67.69
N LYS A 448 36.99 -83.34 66.51
CA LYS A 448 37.14 -84.37 65.47
C LYS A 448 38.58 -84.48 64.96
N ARG A 449 39.32 -83.36 64.82
CA ARG A 449 40.75 -83.35 64.46
C ARG A 449 41.61 -84.03 65.52
N LYS A 450 41.38 -83.79 66.80
CA LYS A 450 42.10 -84.47 67.90
C LYS A 450 41.85 -85.97 67.89
N ILE A 451 40.59 -86.39 67.69
CA ILE A 451 40.23 -87.81 67.56
C ILE A 451 40.93 -88.42 66.33
N ASN A 452 40.86 -87.74 65.18
CA ASN A 452 41.48 -88.21 63.95
C ASN A 452 43.02 -88.27 64.05
N ALA A 453 43.65 -87.29 64.69
CA ALA A 453 45.08 -87.34 64.99
C ALA A 453 45.45 -88.55 65.87
N SER A 454 44.61 -88.90 66.85
CA SER A 454 44.80 -90.11 67.66
C SER A 454 44.65 -91.41 66.84
N LEU A 455 43.70 -91.44 65.90
CA LEU A 455 43.47 -92.57 65.00
C LEU A 455 44.62 -92.72 63.99
N VAL A 456 45.10 -91.63 63.41
CA VAL A 456 46.28 -91.62 62.52
C VAL A 456 47.53 -92.07 63.28
N ALA A 457 47.73 -91.63 64.53
CA ALA A 457 48.83 -92.10 65.36
C ALA A 457 48.72 -93.62 65.66
N LYS A 458 47.51 -94.12 65.95
CA LYS A 458 47.26 -95.58 66.09
C LYS A 458 47.52 -96.33 64.79
N SER A 459 47.09 -95.80 63.64
CA SER A 459 47.31 -96.40 62.32
C SER A 459 48.82 -96.46 62.01
N LYS A 460 49.56 -95.37 62.22
CA LYS A 460 51.02 -95.36 62.06
C LYS A 460 51.72 -96.38 62.97
N LYS A 461 51.25 -96.55 64.21
CA LYS A 461 51.79 -97.56 65.13
C LYS A 461 51.49 -98.99 64.67
N LEU A 462 50.31 -99.23 64.08
CA LEU A 462 49.93 -100.51 63.48
C LEU A 462 50.72 -100.78 62.19
N GLU A 463 50.88 -99.79 61.31
CA GLU A 463 51.73 -99.90 60.11
C GLU A 463 53.19 -100.17 60.46
N ALA A 464 53.74 -99.49 61.46
CA ALA A 464 55.11 -99.76 61.93
C ALA A 464 55.26 -101.19 62.46
N ARG A 465 54.25 -101.71 63.19
CA ARG A 465 54.22 -103.10 63.64
C ARG A 465 54.09 -104.08 62.47
N PHE A 466 53.20 -103.80 61.52
CA PHE A 466 53.02 -104.61 60.32
C PHE A 466 54.31 -104.66 59.49
N ASN A 467 54.97 -103.53 59.27
CA ASN A 467 56.25 -103.46 58.56
C ASN A 467 57.38 -104.18 59.31
N ALA A 468 57.43 -104.11 60.65
CA ALA A 468 58.39 -104.86 61.45
C ALA A 468 58.18 -106.38 61.33
N ILE A 469 56.93 -106.84 61.37
CA ILE A 469 56.57 -108.25 61.18
C ILE A 469 56.88 -108.68 59.74
N LYS A 470 56.54 -107.86 58.74
CA LYS A 470 56.85 -108.13 57.33
C LYS A 470 58.35 -108.30 57.12
N LYS A 471 59.17 -107.39 57.67
CA LYS A 471 60.64 -107.47 57.59
C LYS A 471 61.19 -108.73 58.27
N SER A 472 60.68 -109.07 59.47
CA SER A 472 61.07 -110.32 60.16
C SER A 472 60.66 -111.57 59.37
N MET A 473 59.50 -111.55 58.70
CA MET A 473 59.03 -112.66 57.88
C MET A 473 59.87 -112.78 56.59
N GLU A 474 60.23 -111.67 55.96
CA GLU A 474 61.12 -111.65 54.78
C GLU A 474 62.52 -112.17 55.15
N GLU A 475 63.07 -111.78 56.29
CA GLU A 475 64.35 -112.31 56.82
C GLU A 475 64.26 -113.82 57.11
N TYR A 476 63.14 -114.30 57.67
CA TYR A 476 62.90 -115.73 57.89
C TYR A 476 62.78 -116.53 56.59
N VAL A 477 62.04 -116.01 55.60
CA VAL A 477 61.90 -116.62 54.28
C VAL A 477 63.24 -116.66 53.56
N ALA A 478 64.03 -115.57 53.59
CA ALA A 478 65.36 -115.53 52.99
C ALA A 478 66.29 -116.59 53.58
N SER A 479 66.30 -116.76 54.91
CA SER A 479 67.08 -117.80 55.58
C SER A 479 66.66 -119.21 55.16
N LYS A 480 65.36 -119.47 55.01
CA LYS A 480 64.85 -120.77 54.57
C LYS A 480 65.14 -121.05 53.09
N VAL A 481 65.10 -120.03 52.24
CA VAL A 481 65.53 -120.14 50.83
C VAL A 481 67.01 -120.50 50.75
N GLU A 482 67.88 -119.85 51.53
CA GLU A 482 69.32 -120.17 51.56
C GLU A 482 69.60 -121.61 52.05
N GLU A 483 68.83 -122.10 53.02
CA GLU A 483 68.90 -123.48 53.51
C GLU A 483 68.43 -124.49 52.44
N CYS A 484 67.31 -124.21 51.74
CA CYS A 484 66.84 -125.03 50.63
C CYS A 484 67.83 -125.07 49.46
N GLU A 485 68.47 -123.96 49.12
CA GLU A 485 69.51 -123.93 48.09
C GLU A 485 70.75 -124.74 48.47
N LYS A 486 71.16 -124.74 49.75
CA LYS A 486 72.26 -125.60 50.22
C LYS A 486 71.92 -127.08 50.07
N LEU A 487 70.72 -127.49 50.52
CA LEU A 487 70.27 -128.88 50.41
C LEU A 487 70.13 -129.31 48.94
N THR A 488 69.66 -128.43 48.06
CA THR A 488 69.54 -128.71 46.62
C THR A 488 70.91 -128.93 45.97
N ARG A 489 71.91 -128.09 46.28
CA ARG A 489 73.29 -128.30 45.80
C ARG A 489 73.92 -129.60 46.32
N GLU A 490 73.56 -130.02 47.53
CA GLU A 490 74.03 -131.28 48.13
C GLU A 490 73.41 -132.51 47.44
N VAL A 491 72.13 -132.44 47.09
CA VAL A 491 71.42 -133.49 46.33
C VAL A 491 71.96 -133.59 44.90
N GLU A 492 72.13 -132.46 44.20
CA GLU A 492 72.68 -132.43 42.84
C GLU A 492 74.11 -132.99 42.77
N LYS A 493 74.94 -132.70 43.79
CA LYS A 493 76.29 -133.26 43.89
C LYS A 493 76.27 -134.77 44.09
N ASN A 494 75.41 -135.28 44.99
CA ASN A 494 75.28 -136.72 45.21
C ASN A 494 74.73 -137.46 43.99
N GLU A 495 73.79 -136.86 43.24
CA GLU A 495 73.33 -137.43 41.96
C GLU A 495 74.43 -137.45 40.89
N HIS A 496 75.32 -136.45 40.86
CA HIS A 496 76.44 -136.43 39.94
C HIS A 496 77.49 -137.50 40.27
N ASP A 497 77.77 -137.76 41.56
CA ASP A 497 78.75 -138.75 42.02
C ASP A 497 78.25 -140.21 41.89
N MET A 498 76.94 -140.45 41.86
CA MET A 498 76.35 -141.80 41.73
C MET A 498 76.19 -142.27 40.28
N LYS A 499 75.93 -141.35 39.33
CA LYS A 499 75.77 -141.67 37.89
C LYS A 499 76.94 -142.45 37.25
N PRO A 500 78.23 -142.12 37.47
CA PRO A 500 79.31 -142.90 36.87
C PRO A 500 79.45 -144.29 37.49
N LYS A 501 79.06 -144.49 38.75
CA LYS A 501 79.12 -145.81 39.42
C LYS A 501 78.03 -146.77 38.94
N ASP A 502 76.84 -146.25 38.65
CA ASP A 502 75.76 -147.06 38.07
C ASP A 502 76.09 -147.51 36.64
N ILE A 503 76.71 -146.62 35.83
CA ILE A 503 77.16 -146.96 34.47
C ILE A 503 78.27 -148.02 34.51
N GLU A 504 79.22 -147.92 35.44
CA GLU A 504 80.30 -148.89 35.59
C GLU A 504 79.80 -150.26 36.09
N ALA A 505 78.81 -150.28 37.00
CA ALA A 505 78.18 -151.51 37.47
C ALA A 505 77.41 -152.24 36.35
N ASP A 506 76.71 -151.50 35.49
CA ASP A 506 75.97 -152.07 34.35
C ASP A 506 76.91 -152.65 33.28
N GLU A 507 78.04 -151.98 32.98
CA GLU A 507 79.06 -152.52 32.08
C GLU A 507 79.73 -153.78 32.65
N PHE A 508 79.98 -153.82 33.97
CA PHE A 508 80.56 -154.98 34.64
C PHE A 508 79.63 -156.20 34.59
N ILE A 509 78.31 -156.01 34.79
CA ILE A 509 77.32 -157.08 34.69
C ILE A 509 77.21 -157.61 33.25
N LYS A 510 77.27 -156.71 32.26
CA LYS A 510 77.20 -157.10 30.85
C LYS A 510 78.42 -157.91 30.41
N LYS A 511 79.61 -157.53 30.88
CA LYS A 511 80.86 -158.24 30.62
C LYS A 511 80.92 -159.62 31.30
N ALA A 512 80.53 -159.71 32.57
CA ALA A 512 80.51 -160.96 33.32
C ALA A 512 79.55 -162.00 32.72
N LYS A 513 78.41 -161.56 32.15
CA LYS A 513 77.47 -162.45 31.44
C LYS A 513 78.07 -163.04 30.16
N SER A 514 78.77 -162.23 29.36
CA SER A 514 79.44 -162.68 28.12
C SER A 514 80.52 -163.74 28.42
N GLU A 515 81.31 -163.54 29.47
CA GLU A 515 82.39 -164.47 29.82
C GLU A 515 81.88 -165.80 30.39
N LEU A 516 80.73 -165.79 31.08
CA LEU A 516 80.09 -167.02 31.55
C LEU A 516 79.61 -167.87 30.37
N GLU A 517 79.08 -167.22 29.34
CA GLU A 517 78.59 -167.87 28.12
C GLU A 517 79.75 -168.49 27.31
N GLU A 518 80.87 -167.76 27.18
CA GLU A 518 82.11 -168.30 26.59
C GLU A 518 82.69 -169.48 27.38
N ARG A 519 82.78 -169.37 28.72
CA ARG A 519 83.28 -170.47 29.56
C ARG A 519 82.38 -171.70 29.46
N THR A 520 81.06 -171.52 29.36
CA THR A 520 80.13 -172.64 29.23
C THR A 520 80.30 -173.36 27.89
N SER A 521 80.55 -172.62 26.81
CA SER A 521 80.89 -173.21 25.50
C SER A 521 82.24 -173.95 25.55
N HIS A 522 83.26 -173.33 26.15
CA HIS A 522 84.61 -173.89 26.28
C HIS A 522 84.63 -175.17 27.14
N TYR A 523 83.91 -175.21 28.25
CA TYR A 523 83.78 -176.42 29.07
C TYR A 523 83.02 -177.55 28.34
N SER A 524 82.07 -177.23 27.46
CA SER A 524 81.45 -178.24 26.60
C SER A 524 82.44 -178.85 25.59
N GLU A 525 83.43 -178.05 25.17
CA GLU A 525 84.53 -178.48 24.29
C GLU A 525 85.59 -179.26 25.06
N GLU A 526 85.93 -178.87 26.30
CA GLU A 526 86.69 -179.71 27.23
C GLU A 526 86.05 -181.09 27.33
N ILE A 527 84.73 -181.20 27.50
CA ILE A 527 84.07 -182.50 27.69
C ILE A 527 84.15 -183.37 26.43
N LYS A 528 83.97 -182.82 25.22
CA LYS A 528 84.13 -183.58 23.96
C LYS A 528 85.57 -184.00 23.69
N HIS A 529 86.53 -183.12 23.95
CA HIS A 529 87.95 -183.40 23.73
C HIS A 529 88.45 -184.48 24.67
N TRP A 530 88.18 -184.35 25.97
CA TRP A 530 88.54 -185.36 26.96
C TRP A 530 87.79 -186.68 26.73
N SER A 531 86.55 -186.67 26.22
CA SER A 531 85.86 -187.91 25.84
C SER A 531 86.53 -188.65 24.67
N ASN A 532 87.08 -187.93 23.69
CA ASN A 532 87.82 -188.54 22.57
C ASN A 532 89.21 -189.02 22.98
N GLU A 533 89.90 -188.26 23.84
CA GLU A 533 91.24 -188.63 24.30
C GLU A 533 91.21 -189.76 25.33
N LEU A 534 90.16 -189.84 26.16
CA LEU A 534 89.93 -191.02 27.02
C LEU A 534 89.68 -192.28 26.16
N LEU A 535 89.01 -192.14 25.01
CA LEU A 535 88.92 -193.22 24.00
C LEU A 535 90.30 -193.62 23.46
N ARG A 536 91.20 -192.66 23.26
CA ARG A 536 92.59 -192.91 22.83
C ARG A 536 93.45 -193.55 23.92
N LEU A 537 93.28 -193.13 25.18
CA LEU A 537 93.87 -193.76 26.36
C LEU A 537 93.39 -195.20 26.52
N ILE A 538 92.14 -195.52 26.15
CA ILE A 538 91.63 -196.89 26.16
C ILE A 538 92.26 -197.74 25.04
N ASP A 539 92.39 -197.21 23.81
CA ASP A 539 93.00 -197.95 22.69
C ASP A 539 94.52 -198.16 22.88
N THR A 540 95.21 -197.18 23.49
CA THR A 540 96.65 -197.32 23.82
C THR A 540 96.91 -198.13 25.08
N SER A 541 96.03 -198.06 26.08
CA SER A 541 96.00 -199.02 27.20
C SER A 541 95.84 -200.45 26.70
N ALA A 542 94.97 -200.68 25.70
CA ALA A 542 94.84 -201.98 25.04
C ALA A 542 96.15 -202.41 24.35
N LYS A 543 96.78 -201.54 23.54
CA LYS A 543 98.05 -201.83 22.84
C LYS A 543 99.27 -201.98 23.76
N ARG A 544 99.30 -201.36 24.95
CA ARG A 544 100.42 -201.51 25.89
C ARG A 544 100.20 -202.52 26.99
N LYS A 545 98.96 -202.85 27.36
CA LYS A 545 98.70 -204.08 28.11
C LYS A 545 99.19 -205.29 27.30
N GLU A 546 99.01 -205.27 25.98
CA GLU A 546 99.62 -206.23 25.04
C GLU A 546 101.17 -206.21 25.07
N HIS A 547 101.79 -205.04 25.26
CA HIS A 547 103.24 -204.90 25.40
C HIS A 547 103.78 -205.30 26.80
N VAL A 548 103.06 -204.97 27.87
CA VAL A 548 103.33 -205.42 29.25
C VAL A 548 103.19 -206.93 29.32
N ASP A 549 102.21 -207.53 28.64
CA ASP A 549 102.11 -208.99 28.52
C ASP A 549 103.30 -209.57 27.72
N SER A 550 103.79 -208.86 26.69
CA SER A 550 104.98 -209.26 25.93
C SER A 550 106.32 -209.04 26.66
N VAL A 551 106.42 -208.16 27.65
CA VAL A 551 107.70 -207.89 28.36
C VAL A 551 107.68 -208.47 29.77
N ILE A 552 106.53 -208.71 30.40
CA ILE A 552 106.41 -209.66 31.52
C ILE A 552 106.85 -211.07 31.06
N PHE A 553 106.67 -211.40 29.76
CA PHE A 553 107.31 -212.56 29.14
C PHE A 553 108.85 -212.47 29.15
N ASN A 554 109.44 -211.27 29.07
CA ASN A 554 110.88 -211.03 29.16
C ASN A 554 111.43 -210.93 30.59
N VAL A 555 110.69 -210.31 31.53
CA VAL A 555 110.95 -210.38 32.98
C VAL A 555 111.01 -211.84 33.43
N LYS A 556 110.09 -212.68 32.94
CA LYS A 556 110.11 -214.12 33.21
C LYS A 556 111.26 -214.83 32.53
N LYS A 557 111.70 -214.40 31.34
CA LYS A 557 112.84 -215.02 30.65
C LYS A 557 114.19 -214.68 31.30
N ALA A 558 114.45 -213.45 31.75
CA ALA A 558 115.76 -213.10 32.32
C ALA A 558 115.90 -213.52 33.80
N PHE A 559 114.82 -213.49 34.58
CA PHE A 559 114.75 -214.20 35.87
C PHE A 559 115.00 -215.71 35.68
N ASN A 560 114.53 -216.31 34.56
CA ASN A 560 114.81 -217.69 34.15
C ASN A 560 116.09 -217.90 33.33
N GLU A 561 116.83 -216.85 32.99
CA GLU A 561 118.26 -216.93 32.62
C GLU A 561 119.14 -216.62 33.81
N THR A 562 118.51 -216.57 34.98
CA THR A 562 118.78 -217.58 36.00
C THR A 562 120.22 -217.50 36.55
N VAL A 563 120.39 -217.62 37.86
CA VAL A 563 120.15 -218.90 38.54
C VAL A 563 120.78 -220.13 37.83
N GLN A 564 121.03 -220.15 36.50
CA GLN A 564 121.78 -221.13 35.73
C GLN A 564 123.23 -220.68 35.58
N GLU A 565 123.57 -219.37 35.67
CA GLU A 565 124.97 -218.97 35.93
C GLU A 565 125.32 -218.80 37.43
N VAL A 566 124.35 -218.84 38.36
CA VAL A 566 124.65 -219.39 39.72
C VAL A 566 125.16 -220.83 39.58
N ASN A 567 124.70 -221.62 38.61
CA ASN A 567 125.05 -223.04 38.46
C ASN A 567 126.38 -223.29 37.72
N GLY A 568 126.99 -222.21 37.22
CA GLY A 568 128.43 -222.14 36.99
C GLY A 568 129.23 -221.91 38.28
N ILE A 569 128.62 -221.99 39.47
CA ILE A 569 129.17 -222.72 40.63
C ILE A 569 130.12 -223.79 40.13
N TYR A 570 131.32 -223.91 40.68
CA TYR A 570 131.88 -225.23 40.91
C TYR A 570 132.10 -226.16 39.71
N GLY A 571 131.99 -225.69 38.48
CA GLY A 571 132.67 -226.33 37.39
C GLY A 571 134.13 -225.92 37.43
N ARG A 572 134.78 -225.73 38.56
CA ARG A 572 135.37 -226.81 39.35
C ARG A 572 136.64 -226.09 39.79
N ILE A 573 136.88 -225.89 41.09
CA ILE A 573 137.47 -226.96 41.88
C ILE A 573 138.36 -227.78 40.95
N GLY A 574 139.39 -227.10 40.49
CA GLY A 574 140.34 -227.62 39.57
C GLY A 574 141.65 -227.53 40.27
N ARG A 575 142.50 -226.62 39.84
CA ARG A 575 143.91 -226.83 40.04
C ARG A 575 144.54 -225.45 40.14
N LEU A 576 145.12 -225.15 41.29
CA LEU A 576 146.55 -225.40 41.51
C LEU A 576 147.40 -224.53 40.58
N LYS A 577 148.37 -223.87 41.20
CA LYS A 577 149.72 -223.63 40.66
C LYS A 577 149.88 -222.59 39.54
N SER A 578 150.69 -221.60 39.90
CA SER A 578 151.79 -221.07 39.09
C SER A 578 151.35 -220.14 37.94
N LYS A 579 152.06 -219.08 37.59
CA LYS A 579 153.43 -218.69 37.89
C LYS A 579 153.62 -217.33 37.19
N THR A 580 154.63 -216.60 37.65
CA THR A 580 155.53 -215.76 36.82
C THR A 580 154.93 -214.54 36.11
N MET A 581 155.41 -213.35 36.46
CA MET A 581 156.65 -212.73 35.94
C MET A 581 156.43 -212.09 34.57
N ASP A 582 157.03 -210.90 34.49
CA ASP A 582 157.67 -210.29 33.33
C ASP A 582 156.89 -209.39 32.36
N LEU A 583 157.27 -208.10 32.47
CA LEU A 583 157.91 -207.29 31.42
C LEU A 583 157.01 -206.81 30.26
N THR A 584 156.58 -205.53 30.31
CA THR A 584 157.17 -204.32 29.64
C THR A 584 156.79 -204.23 28.14
N PRO A 585 157.20 -203.17 27.40
CA PRO A 585 156.90 -201.73 27.46
C PRO A 585 156.09 -201.30 26.19
N HIS A 586 155.34 -200.20 26.15
CA HIS A 586 155.73 -198.80 26.31
C HIS A 586 154.60 -197.91 26.84
#